data_AF-A0A934U6Z4-F1
#
_entry.id   AF-A0A934U6Z4-F1
#
_cell.length_a   1.000
_cell.length_b   1.000
_cell.length_c   1.000
_cell.angle_alpha   90.00
_cell.angle_beta   90.00
_cell.angle_gamma   90.00
#
_symmetry.space_group_name_H-M   'P 1'
#
loop_
_entity.id
_entity.type
_entity.pdbx_description
1 polymer ?
#
loop_
_entity_poly.entity_id
_entity_poly.type
_entity_poly.pdbx_seq_one_letter_code
_entity_poly.pdbx_strand_id
1 'polypeptide(L)'
;RLIGPISTSRVQRGHPPITSFLDLDLDAWEAEARGAYTARYHRLPVATFRQNYVHILRRIRRALGIAYHEQAWWQADLWDPVHDPRIPGRRHEPRGQATVDWSSVEPGWLRAAGQWWLGTLVNADRIRWGSVGRYRTVLCSHFGPFLIERGIDSPVLVTDPVTMLRPFANDFLGWLRTRRAGSGPNKGQPLSNKTISLTQTAVNSMYAFFVEHRDEAAFVLGDPRWREITERHLIMWPRAETISVTHSTEAPEYLDADDLSRVTAHLDLIGLPTTESRTIVVNGHEKEVFGLGDPQVMRAYLLLILTGRRVNEILMLDPEPLSSLLTASGDSERSDAEPKNEASEFFVARLRY
;
A
#
# COMPACT_ATOMS: atom_id res chain seq x y z
N ARG A 1 -21.92 -7.02 24.77
CA ARG A 1 -21.69 -7.00 26.24
C ARG A 1 -21.06 -5.68 26.74
N LEU A 2 -20.32 -4.93 25.92
CA LEU A 2 -19.70 -3.65 26.32
C LEU A 2 -20.67 -2.44 26.34
N ILE A 3 -21.59 -2.35 25.37
CA ILE A 3 -22.50 -1.18 25.25
C ILE A 3 -23.47 -1.08 26.45
N GLY A 4 -24.10 -2.19 26.85
CA GLY A 4 -25.18 -2.18 27.85
C GLY A 4 -24.81 -1.46 29.16
N PRO A 5 -23.75 -1.87 29.88
CA PRO A 5 -23.35 -1.22 31.13
C PRO A 5 -22.98 0.25 30.97
N ILE A 6 -22.35 0.63 29.86
CA ILE A 6 -21.95 2.01 29.57
C ILE A 6 -23.18 2.87 29.27
N SER A 7 -24.09 2.37 28.44
CA SER A 7 -25.36 3.06 28.12
C SER A 7 -26.19 3.29 29.37
N THR A 8 -26.31 2.30 30.26
CA THR A 8 -27.04 2.47 31.54
C THR A 8 -26.40 3.55 32.42
N SER A 9 -25.07 3.58 32.53
CA SER A 9 -24.36 4.62 33.29
C SER A 9 -24.54 6.02 32.69
N ARG A 10 -24.64 6.13 31.36
CA ARG A 10 -24.90 7.41 30.66
C ARG A 10 -26.29 7.95 30.95
N VAL A 11 -27.31 7.09 30.85
CA VAL A 11 -28.70 7.45 31.15
C VAL A 11 -28.84 7.90 32.60
N GLN A 12 -28.17 7.24 33.55
CA GLN A 12 -28.15 7.66 34.96
C GLN A 12 -27.50 9.04 35.18
N ARG A 13 -26.59 9.47 34.29
CA ARG A 13 -25.98 10.80 34.27
C ARG A 13 -26.76 11.83 33.42
N GLY A 14 -27.95 11.47 32.92
CA GLY A 14 -28.81 12.36 32.13
C GLY A 14 -28.43 12.48 30.65
N HIS A 15 -27.57 11.59 30.13
CA HIS A 15 -27.19 11.56 28.72
C HIS A 15 -28.04 10.56 27.93
N PRO A 16 -28.19 10.73 26.59
CA PRO A 16 -28.92 9.80 25.75
C PRO A 16 -28.28 8.39 25.74
N PRO A 17 -29.11 7.34 25.58
CA PRO A 17 -28.62 5.96 25.51
C PRO A 17 -27.81 5.72 24.24
N ILE A 18 -26.92 4.73 24.30
CA ILE A 18 -26.09 4.30 23.18
C ILE A 18 -26.55 2.93 22.73
N THR A 19 -26.73 2.76 21.42
CA THR A 19 -27.20 1.51 20.82
C THR A 19 -26.16 0.89 19.88
N SER A 20 -25.25 1.70 19.34
CA SER A 20 -24.18 1.28 18.46
C SER A 20 -22.82 1.80 18.94
N PHE A 21 -21.75 1.10 18.59
CA PHE A 21 -20.40 1.62 18.78
C PHE A 21 -20.11 2.84 17.91
N LEU A 22 -20.94 3.15 16.91
CA LEU A 22 -20.80 4.31 16.03
C LEU A 22 -21.36 5.61 16.64
N ASP A 23 -22.21 5.53 17.67
CA ASP A 23 -22.96 6.68 18.23
C ASP A 23 -22.09 7.73 18.93
N LEU A 24 -20.85 7.39 19.30
CA LEU A 24 -19.88 8.28 19.95
C LEU A 24 -18.55 8.26 19.19
N ASP A 25 -17.73 9.31 19.30
CA ASP A 25 -16.34 9.26 18.86
C ASP A 25 -15.46 8.39 19.80
N LEU A 26 -14.18 8.20 19.45
CA LEU A 26 -13.26 7.36 20.21
C LEU A 26 -12.94 7.93 21.60
N ASP A 27 -12.81 9.25 21.71
CA ASP A 27 -12.42 9.92 22.96
C ASP A 27 -13.59 9.91 23.96
N ALA A 28 -14.81 10.11 23.48
CA ALA A 28 -16.04 9.96 24.24
C ALA A 28 -16.23 8.51 24.70
N TRP A 29 -15.99 7.52 23.84
CA TRP A 29 -16.01 6.12 24.24
C TRP A 29 -14.94 5.78 25.29
N GLU A 30 -13.73 6.34 25.20
CA GLU A 30 -12.67 6.17 26.18
C GLU A 30 -13.08 6.76 27.54
N ALA A 31 -13.61 7.98 27.54
CA ALA A 31 -14.08 8.66 28.75
C ALA A 31 -15.20 7.86 29.44
N GLU A 32 -16.17 7.39 28.67
CA GLU A 32 -17.28 6.57 29.14
C GLU A 32 -16.82 5.24 29.73
N ALA A 33 -15.88 4.55 29.08
CA ALA A 33 -15.34 3.30 29.56
C ALA A 33 -14.50 3.45 30.83
N ARG A 34 -13.73 4.54 30.93
CA ARG A 34 -12.96 4.88 32.13
C ARG A 34 -13.90 5.18 33.30
N GLY A 35 -14.99 5.91 33.06
CA GLY A 35 -16.03 6.16 34.04
C GLY A 35 -16.66 4.86 34.55
N ALA A 36 -17.09 3.98 33.63
CA ALA A 36 -17.65 2.68 33.98
C ALA A 36 -16.67 1.77 34.73
N TYR A 37 -15.38 1.76 34.35
CA TYR A 37 -14.34 0.99 35.04
C TYR A 37 -14.14 1.49 36.47
N THR A 38 -14.06 2.81 36.65
CA THR A 38 -13.84 3.43 37.97
C THR A 38 -15.02 3.17 38.89
N ALA A 39 -16.25 3.29 38.38
CA ALA A 39 -17.47 3.01 39.12
C ALA A 39 -17.56 1.54 39.58
N ARG A 40 -17.07 0.60 38.76
CA ARG A 40 -17.14 -0.84 39.05
C ARG A 40 -16.03 -1.34 39.99
N TYR A 41 -14.81 -0.82 39.84
CA TYR A 41 -13.63 -1.34 40.53
C TYR A 41 -13.07 -0.40 41.59
N HIS A 42 -13.67 0.78 41.78
CA HIS A 42 -13.25 1.82 42.72
C HIS A 42 -11.77 2.21 42.60
N ARG A 43 -11.21 2.11 41.40
CA ARG A 43 -9.82 2.48 41.08
C ARG A 43 -9.70 2.92 39.62
N LEU A 44 -8.65 3.68 39.32
CA LEU A 44 -8.33 4.08 37.95
C LEU A 44 -7.80 2.89 37.14
N PRO A 45 -8.08 2.84 35.82
CA PRO A 45 -7.47 1.83 34.95
C PRO A 45 -5.95 1.99 34.84
N VAL A 46 -5.25 0.87 34.69
CA VAL A 46 -3.81 0.86 34.39
C VAL A 46 -3.53 1.41 32.99
N ALA A 47 -2.32 1.90 32.72
CA ALA A 47 -1.96 2.53 31.44
C ALA A 47 -2.26 1.65 30.19
N THR A 48 -2.12 0.33 30.31
CA THR A 48 -2.40 -0.63 29.24
C THR A 48 -3.89 -0.80 28.94
N PHE A 49 -4.79 -0.43 29.87
CA PHE A 49 -6.23 -0.45 29.66
C PHE A 49 -6.62 0.43 28.47
N ARG A 50 -6.08 1.65 28.42
CA ARG A 50 -6.34 2.59 27.34
C ARG A 50 -5.96 2.00 25.99
N GLN A 51 -4.75 1.46 25.89
CA GLN A 51 -4.23 0.88 24.65
C GLN A 51 -5.10 -0.29 24.16
N ASN A 52 -5.41 -1.24 25.05
CA ASN A 52 -6.24 -2.40 24.70
C ASN A 52 -7.67 -2.00 24.35
N TYR A 53 -8.27 -1.12 25.13
CA TYR A 53 -9.66 -0.68 24.96
C TYR A 53 -9.85 0.12 23.66
N VAL A 54 -8.97 1.09 23.41
CA VAL A 54 -8.97 1.89 22.17
C VAL A 54 -8.72 0.99 20.96
N HIS A 55 -7.81 0.01 21.06
CA HIS A 55 -7.55 -0.92 19.97
C HIS A 55 -8.78 -1.77 19.62
N ILE A 56 -9.45 -2.35 20.62
CA ILE A 56 -10.69 -3.12 20.42
C ILE A 56 -11.80 -2.25 19.83
N LEU A 57 -11.99 -1.04 20.37
CA LEU A 57 -13.00 -0.11 19.87
C LEU A 57 -12.74 0.30 18.43
N ARG A 58 -11.50 0.62 18.06
CA ARG A 58 -11.13 0.91 16.68
C ARG A 58 -11.49 -0.25 15.76
N ARG A 59 -11.19 -1.48 16.16
CA ARG A 59 -11.53 -2.68 15.38
C ARG A 59 -13.04 -2.87 15.22
N ILE A 60 -13.82 -2.70 16.29
CA ILE A 60 -15.28 -2.85 16.24
C ILE A 60 -15.92 -1.74 15.41
N ARG A 61 -15.54 -0.48 15.66
CA ARG A 61 -16.04 0.69 14.90
C ARG A 61 -15.69 0.57 13.43
N ARG A 62 -14.52 0.06 13.10
CA ARG A 62 -14.13 -0.23 11.71
C ARG A 62 -15.04 -1.28 11.08
N ALA A 63 -15.22 -2.43 11.74
CA ALA A 63 -16.06 -3.50 11.21
C ALA A 63 -17.51 -3.05 11.02
N LEU A 64 -18.07 -2.31 11.99
CA LEU A 64 -19.42 -1.75 11.87
C LEU A 64 -19.50 -0.65 10.82
N GLY A 65 -18.51 0.25 10.78
CA GLY A 65 -18.43 1.29 9.76
C GLY A 65 -18.46 0.71 8.36
N ILE A 66 -17.70 -0.35 8.10
CA ILE A 66 -17.70 -1.08 6.83
C ILE A 66 -19.07 -1.75 6.58
N ALA A 67 -19.59 -2.49 7.56
CA ALA A 67 -20.82 -3.27 7.39
C ALA A 67 -22.07 -2.40 7.15
N TYR A 68 -22.11 -1.20 7.74
CA TYR A 68 -23.22 -0.25 7.60
C TYR A 68 -22.94 0.86 6.57
N HIS A 69 -21.83 0.80 5.83
CA HIS A 69 -21.54 1.78 4.78
C HIS A 69 -22.36 1.47 3.52
N GLU A 70 -23.43 2.21 3.29
CA GLU A 70 -24.36 1.97 2.17
C GLU A 70 -23.85 2.49 0.82
N GLN A 71 -22.96 3.47 0.83
CA GLN A 71 -22.35 4.01 -0.38
C GLN A 71 -21.30 3.07 -0.96
N ALA A 72 -20.83 3.37 -2.18
CA ALA A 72 -19.73 2.64 -2.79
C ALA A 72 -18.51 2.61 -1.86
N TRP A 73 -17.85 1.45 -1.75
CA TRP A 73 -16.78 1.21 -0.79
C TRP A 73 -15.67 2.27 -0.82
N TRP A 74 -15.39 2.84 -2.00
CA TRP A 74 -14.33 3.83 -2.20
C TRP A 74 -14.65 5.19 -1.56
N GLN A 75 -15.93 5.49 -1.25
CA GLN A 75 -16.32 6.72 -0.56
C GLN A 75 -15.97 6.69 0.94
N ALA A 76 -15.68 5.52 1.50
CA ALA A 76 -15.30 5.40 2.90
C ALA A 76 -13.93 6.06 3.17
N ASP A 77 -13.79 6.70 4.33
CA ASP A 77 -12.51 7.25 4.77
C ASP A 77 -11.48 6.17 5.11
N LEU A 78 -11.91 4.94 5.37
CA LEU A 78 -11.00 3.85 5.72
C LEU A 78 -11.25 2.66 4.80
N TRP A 79 -10.30 2.42 3.91
CA TRP A 79 -10.34 1.25 3.05
C TRP A 79 -9.62 0.08 3.71
N ASP A 80 -10.33 -1.05 3.81
CA ASP A 80 -9.86 -2.26 4.47
C ASP A 80 -10.12 -3.51 3.61
N PRO A 81 -9.16 -3.96 2.80
CA PRO A 81 -9.38 -5.12 1.93
C PRO A 81 -9.58 -6.43 2.72
N VAL A 82 -9.21 -6.46 4.01
CA VAL A 82 -9.39 -7.66 4.86
C VAL A 82 -10.82 -7.79 5.36
N HIS A 83 -11.49 -6.67 5.64
CA HIS A 83 -12.81 -6.66 6.28
C HIS A 83 -13.93 -6.11 5.37
N ASP A 84 -13.59 -5.42 4.28
CA ASP A 84 -14.55 -4.96 3.27
C ASP A 84 -14.46 -5.84 2.00
N PRO A 85 -15.37 -6.82 1.83
CA PRO A 85 -15.32 -7.75 0.71
C PRO A 85 -15.66 -7.10 -0.64
N ARG A 86 -16.14 -5.84 -0.65
CA ARG A 86 -16.42 -5.10 -1.88
C ARG A 86 -15.15 -4.60 -2.57
N ILE A 87 -14.04 -4.53 -1.83
CA ILE A 87 -12.75 -4.10 -2.36
C ILE A 87 -12.15 -5.26 -3.17
N PRO A 88 -11.86 -5.07 -4.47
CA PRO A 88 -11.18 -6.08 -5.27
C PRO A 88 -9.81 -6.41 -4.67
N GLY A 89 -9.64 -7.66 -4.22
CA GLY A 89 -8.39 -8.16 -3.66
C GLY A 89 -7.89 -9.37 -4.43
N ARG A 90 -6.57 -9.50 -4.56
CA ARG A 90 -5.92 -10.70 -5.13
C ARG A 90 -5.23 -11.50 -4.04
N ARG A 91 -5.27 -12.82 -4.14
CA ARG A 91 -4.77 -13.75 -3.10
C ARG A 91 -3.32 -13.49 -2.70
N HIS A 92 -2.46 -13.11 -3.64
CA HIS A 92 -1.02 -12.92 -3.42
C HIS A 92 -0.58 -11.45 -3.46
N GLU A 93 -1.52 -10.51 -3.44
CA GLU A 93 -1.20 -9.11 -3.66
C GLU A 93 -0.18 -8.56 -2.64
N PRO A 94 0.93 -7.96 -3.09
CA PRO A 94 1.88 -7.34 -2.19
C PRO A 94 1.19 -6.25 -1.37
N ARG A 95 1.27 -6.36 -0.04
CA ARG A 95 0.54 -5.50 0.90
C ARG A 95 -0.99 -5.55 0.73
N GLY A 96 -1.57 -6.63 0.18
CA GLY A 96 -3.01 -6.79 -0.04
C GLY A 96 -3.87 -6.74 1.23
N GLN A 97 -3.27 -6.80 2.42
CA GLN A 97 -3.94 -6.63 3.70
C GLN A 97 -3.77 -5.22 4.30
N ALA A 98 -2.99 -4.35 3.64
CA ALA A 98 -2.70 -3.03 4.16
C ALA A 98 -3.92 -2.13 4.10
N THR A 99 -4.07 -1.31 5.12
CA THR A 99 -5.22 -0.44 5.30
C THR A 99 -4.90 0.94 4.74
N VAL A 100 -5.85 1.60 4.10
CA VAL A 100 -5.66 2.97 3.58
C VAL A 100 -6.65 3.89 4.26
N ASP A 101 -6.13 4.82 5.06
CA ASP A 101 -6.90 5.85 5.74
C ASP A 101 -6.86 7.15 4.92
N TRP A 102 -8.00 7.71 4.53
CA TRP A 102 -8.14 8.92 3.76
C TRP A 102 -8.40 10.17 4.61
N SER A 103 -8.70 10.00 5.90
CA SER A 103 -9.06 11.11 6.79
C SER A 103 -7.99 12.20 6.85
N SER A 104 -6.71 11.85 6.70
CA SER A 104 -5.61 12.83 6.71
C SER A 104 -5.24 13.44 5.36
N VAL A 105 -5.98 13.14 4.28
CA VAL A 105 -5.81 13.81 2.99
C VAL A 105 -6.65 15.09 3.02
N GLU A 106 -6.01 16.23 2.90
CA GLU A 106 -6.66 17.54 2.79
C GLU A 106 -6.06 18.27 1.58
N PRO A 107 -6.78 19.20 0.92
CA PRO A 107 -8.15 19.64 1.20
C PRO A 107 -9.22 18.58 0.87
N GLY A 108 -10.44 18.78 1.36
CA GLY A 108 -11.54 17.82 1.22
C GLY A 108 -11.86 17.43 -0.23
N TRP A 109 -11.75 18.36 -1.18
CA TRP A 109 -11.92 18.04 -2.61
C TRP A 109 -10.85 17.06 -3.11
N LEU A 110 -9.61 17.17 -2.61
CA LEU A 110 -8.50 16.30 -2.99
C LEU A 110 -8.69 14.89 -2.42
N ARG A 111 -9.24 14.79 -1.20
CA ARG A 111 -9.62 13.50 -0.59
C ARG A 111 -10.63 12.77 -1.47
N ALA A 112 -11.75 13.44 -1.76
CA ALA A 112 -12.82 12.88 -2.58
C ALA A 112 -12.33 12.50 -3.99
N ALA A 113 -11.50 13.36 -4.59
CA ALA A 113 -10.87 13.11 -5.88
C ALA A 113 -9.97 11.86 -5.86
N GLY A 114 -9.09 11.76 -4.86
CA GLY A 114 -8.19 10.63 -4.71
C GLY A 114 -8.94 9.32 -4.44
N GLN A 115 -9.99 9.36 -3.63
CA GLN A 115 -10.87 8.21 -3.36
C GLN A 115 -11.53 7.71 -4.65
N TRP A 116 -12.14 8.60 -5.43
CA TRP A 116 -12.83 8.21 -6.65
C TRP A 116 -11.85 7.76 -7.75
N TRP A 117 -10.75 8.48 -7.95
CA TRP A 117 -9.72 8.12 -8.91
C TRP A 117 -9.12 6.73 -8.63
N LEU A 118 -8.60 6.52 -7.41
CA LEU A 118 -7.96 5.24 -7.08
C LEU A 118 -8.98 4.12 -6.95
N GLY A 119 -10.18 4.40 -6.43
CA GLY A 119 -11.28 3.42 -6.37
C GLY A 119 -11.67 2.93 -7.75
N THR A 120 -11.79 3.83 -8.72
CA THR A 120 -12.10 3.50 -10.12
C THR A 120 -11.00 2.65 -10.75
N LEU A 121 -9.73 3.03 -10.56
CA LEU A 121 -8.60 2.26 -11.10
C LEU A 121 -8.45 0.87 -10.46
N VAL A 122 -8.77 0.73 -9.16
CA VAL A 122 -8.78 -0.57 -8.47
C VAL A 122 -9.93 -1.44 -8.99
N ASN A 123 -11.14 -0.90 -9.12
CA ASN A 123 -12.29 -1.63 -9.66
C ASN A 123 -12.05 -2.11 -11.10
N ALA A 124 -11.35 -1.31 -11.90
CA ALA A 124 -10.99 -1.66 -13.27
C ALA A 124 -9.70 -2.49 -13.38
N ASP A 125 -9.12 -2.95 -12.27
CA ASP A 125 -7.86 -3.72 -12.20
C ASP A 125 -6.66 -3.04 -12.90
N ARG A 126 -6.70 -1.71 -13.03
CA ARG A 126 -5.65 -0.89 -13.66
C ARG A 126 -4.46 -0.65 -12.74
N ILE A 127 -4.69 -0.70 -11.43
CA ILE A 127 -3.65 -0.61 -10.41
C ILE A 127 -3.77 -1.73 -9.38
N ARG A 128 -2.67 -1.98 -8.67
CA ARG A 128 -2.61 -2.91 -7.54
C ARG A 128 -2.84 -2.16 -6.23
N TRP A 129 -3.36 -2.86 -5.23
CA TRP A 129 -3.59 -2.36 -3.87
C TRP A 129 -2.34 -1.71 -3.26
N GLY A 130 -1.17 -2.31 -3.48
CA GLY A 130 0.11 -1.77 -3.03
C GLY A 130 0.45 -0.37 -3.61
N SER A 131 -0.14 0.01 -4.74
CA SER A 131 0.02 1.35 -5.33
C SER A 131 -0.88 2.39 -4.65
N VAL A 132 -2.05 1.98 -4.14
CA VAL A 132 -3.02 2.89 -3.50
C VAL A 132 -2.38 3.66 -2.36
N GLY A 133 -1.71 2.94 -1.44
CA GLY A 133 -1.02 3.56 -0.31
C GLY A 133 0.05 4.57 -0.74
N ARG A 134 0.79 4.29 -1.83
CA ARG A 134 1.82 5.19 -2.36
C ARG A 134 1.22 6.48 -2.91
N TYR A 135 0.18 6.38 -3.75
CA TYR A 135 -0.48 7.54 -4.32
C TYR A 135 -1.19 8.37 -3.24
N ARG A 136 -1.88 7.71 -2.30
CA ARG A 136 -2.46 8.39 -1.14
C ARG A 136 -1.39 9.13 -0.33
N THR A 137 -0.21 8.55 -0.11
CA THR A 137 0.89 9.25 0.59
C THR A 137 1.33 10.49 -0.16
N VAL A 138 1.42 10.46 -1.50
CA VAL A 138 1.70 11.65 -2.30
C VAL A 138 0.66 12.75 -2.04
N LEU A 139 -0.64 12.41 -2.06
CA LEU A 139 -1.70 13.38 -1.84
C LEU A 139 -1.64 13.98 -0.42
N CYS A 140 -1.51 13.14 0.60
CA CYS A 140 -1.51 13.57 2.00
C CYS A 140 -0.23 14.31 2.41
N SER A 141 0.95 13.84 1.99
CA SER A 141 2.23 14.35 2.52
C SER A 141 2.85 15.46 1.67
N HIS A 142 2.39 15.63 0.43
CA HIS A 142 3.03 16.51 -0.53
C HIS A 142 2.04 17.45 -1.21
N PHE A 143 1.12 16.93 -2.03
CA PHE A 143 0.27 17.78 -2.85
C PHE A 143 -0.74 18.57 -2.00
N GLY A 144 -1.44 17.90 -1.09
CA GLY A 144 -2.38 18.52 -0.16
C GLY A 144 -1.78 19.67 0.68
N PRO A 145 -0.69 19.43 1.43
CA PRO A 145 -0.03 20.49 2.19
C PRO A 145 0.41 21.67 1.34
N PHE A 146 0.92 21.43 0.12
CA PHE A 146 1.27 22.51 -0.80
C PHE A 146 0.05 23.35 -1.19
N LEU A 147 -1.09 22.71 -1.53
CA LEU A 147 -2.33 23.41 -1.86
C LEU A 147 -2.80 24.27 -0.68
N ILE A 148 -2.76 23.73 0.54
CA ILE A 148 -3.14 24.44 1.77
C ILE A 148 -2.22 25.65 2.00
N GLU A 149 -0.90 25.47 1.90
CA GLU A 149 0.08 26.57 2.07
C GLU A 149 -0.09 27.67 1.01
N ARG A 150 -0.67 27.36 -0.14
CA ARG A 150 -0.97 28.32 -1.22
C ARG A 150 -2.41 28.83 -1.20
N GLY A 151 -3.25 28.38 -0.25
CA GLY A 151 -4.65 28.75 -0.18
C GLY A 151 -5.49 28.25 -1.36
N ILE A 152 -5.09 27.16 -2.00
CA ILE A 152 -5.76 26.61 -3.19
C ILE A 152 -6.81 25.61 -2.76
N ASP A 153 -8.07 26.02 -2.87
CA ASP A 153 -9.24 25.19 -2.54
C ASP A 153 -10.11 24.89 -3.79
N SER A 154 -9.45 24.61 -4.91
CA SER A 154 -10.14 24.29 -6.17
C SER A 154 -9.41 23.18 -6.93
N PRO A 155 -10.14 22.21 -7.53
CA PRO A 155 -9.54 21.18 -8.37
C PRO A 155 -8.90 21.74 -9.65
N VAL A 156 -9.24 22.96 -10.07
CA VAL A 156 -8.69 23.63 -11.26
C VAL A 156 -7.27 24.18 -11.02
N LEU A 157 -6.83 24.26 -9.75
CA LEU A 157 -5.51 24.71 -9.28
C LEU A 157 -5.21 26.20 -9.47
N VAL A 158 -5.57 26.76 -10.63
CA VAL A 158 -5.27 28.13 -11.04
C VAL A 158 -6.48 28.75 -11.73
N THR A 159 -6.54 30.08 -11.76
CA THR A 159 -7.65 30.83 -12.39
C THR A 159 -7.57 30.84 -13.91
N ASP A 160 -6.37 30.88 -14.48
CA ASP A 160 -6.14 30.74 -15.93
C ASP A 160 -5.21 29.55 -16.23
N PRO A 161 -5.79 28.39 -16.58
CA PRO A 161 -5.01 27.19 -16.89
C PRO A 161 -4.03 27.36 -18.07
N VAL A 162 -4.29 28.27 -19.01
CA VAL A 162 -3.44 28.44 -20.20
C VAL A 162 -2.10 29.07 -19.83
N THR A 163 -2.09 30.06 -18.93
CA THR A 163 -0.88 30.81 -18.58
C THR A 163 -0.29 30.41 -17.24
N MET A 164 -1.10 29.93 -16.28
CA MET A 164 -0.67 29.79 -14.88
C MET A 164 -0.35 28.37 -14.44
N LEU A 165 -0.79 27.32 -15.15
CA LEU A 165 -0.51 25.93 -14.75
C LEU A 165 0.98 25.62 -14.71
N ARG A 166 1.74 26.19 -15.65
CA ARG A 166 3.18 25.98 -15.75
C ARG A 166 3.95 26.66 -14.61
N PRO A 167 3.73 27.96 -14.30
CA PRO A 167 4.21 28.57 -13.06
C PRO A 167 3.84 27.79 -11.79
N PHE A 168 2.58 27.36 -11.67
CA PHE A 168 2.12 26.54 -10.54
C PHE A 168 2.93 25.24 -10.41
N ALA A 169 3.11 24.52 -11.53
CA ALA A 169 3.84 23.26 -11.56
C ALA A 169 5.32 23.44 -11.16
N ASN A 170 5.94 24.56 -11.54
CA ASN A 170 7.30 24.91 -11.16
C ASN A 170 7.42 25.31 -9.68
N ASP A 171 6.47 26.09 -9.15
CA ASP A 171 6.41 26.42 -7.72
C ASP A 171 6.26 25.15 -6.88
N PHE A 172 5.38 24.23 -7.28
CA PHE A 172 5.24 22.95 -6.57
C PHE A 172 6.55 22.14 -6.55
N LEU A 173 7.29 22.09 -7.66
CA LEU A 173 8.61 21.44 -7.69
C LEU A 173 9.64 22.16 -6.81
N GLY A 174 9.65 23.49 -6.83
CA GLY A 174 10.47 24.29 -5.94
C GLY A 174 10.18 23.98 -4.48
N TRP A 175 8.89 23.92 -4.13
CA TRP A 175 8.41 23.56 -2.81
C TRP A 175 8.83 22.15 -2.40
N LEU A 176 8.68 21.13 -3.27
CA LEU A 176 9.10 19.76 -2.95
C LEU A 176 10.59 19.65 -2.63
N ARG A 177 11.44 20.45 -3.29
CA ARG A 177 12.90 20.47 -3.05
C ARG A 177 13.29 21.06 -1.70
N THR A 178 12.44 21.88 -1.08
CA THR A 178 12.71 22.40 0.29
C THR A 178 12.27 21.41 1.37
N ARG A 179 11.39 20.45 1.03
CA ARG A 179 10.86 19.47 1.98
C ARG A 179 11.91 18.43 2.37
N ARG A 180 11.71 17.90 3.57
CA ARG A 180 12.54 16.85 4.16
C ARG A 180 11.71 15.59 4.38
N ALA A 181 12.34 14.43 4.30
CA ALA A 181 11.67 13.16 4.56
C ALA A 181 11.20 13.09 6.02
N GLY A 182 9.91 12.83 6.21
CA GLY A 182 9.30 12.77 7.55
C GLY A 182 9.52 11.44 8.28
N SER A 183 9.89 10.39 7.56
CA SER A 183 10.00 9.02 8.09
C SER A 183 11.03 8.18 7.31
N GLY A 184 11.32 6.99 7.85
CA GLY A 184 12.24 6.02 7.24
C GLY A 184 13.72 6.34 7.48
N PRO A 185 14.62 5.58 6.83
CA PRO A 185 16.07 5.70 7.02
C PRO A 185 16.63 7.09 6.70
N ASN A 186 15.97 7.81 5.78
CA ASN A 186 16.39 9.12 5.32
C ASN A 186 15.70 10.27 6.06
N LYS A 187 15.08 10.01 7.23
CA LYS A 187 14.34 11.03 7.99
C LYS A 187 15.23 12.26 8.24
N GLY A 188 14.67 13.45 7.98
CA GLY A 188 15.39 14.72 8.13
C GLY A 188 16.35 15.06 6.99
N GLN A 189 16.51 14.21 5.97
CA GLN A 189 17.24 14.53 4.75
C GLN A 189 16.30 15.16 3.70
N PRO A 190 16.82 15.89 2.70
CA PRO A 190 16.02 16.35 1.56
C PRO A 190 15.24 15.21 0.89
N LEU A 191 14.09 15.51 0.29
CA LEU A 191 13.35 14.51 -0.48
C LEU A 191 14.20 13.99 -1.65
N SER A 192 14.19 12.68 -1.84
CA SER A 192 14.90 12.04 -2.96
C SER A 192 14.26 12.40 -4.30
N ASN A 193 15.07 12.46 -5.37
CA ASN A 193 14.57 12.64 -6.75
C ASN A 193 13.50 11.61 -7.12
N LYS A 194 13.61 10.38 -6.60
CA LYS A 194 12.60 9.32 -6.77
C LYS A 194 11.25 9.68 -6.15
N THR A 195 11.25 10.27 -4.97
CA THR A 195 10.01 10.73 -4.30
C THR A 195 9.39 11.89 -5.07
N ILE A 196 10.19 12.83 -5.55
CA ILE A 196 9.70 13.97 -6.34
C ILE A 196 9.12 13.48 -7.68
N SER A 197 9.83 12.60 -8.38
CA SER A 197 9.37 11.98 -9.64
C SER A 197 8.08 11.18 -9.48
N LEU A 198 7.96 10.39 -8.40
CA LEU A 198 6.71 9.69 -8.05
C LEU A 198 5.57 10.69 -7.78
N THR A 199 5.87 11.80 -7.12
CA THR A 199 4.88 12.86 -6.83
C THR A 199 4.36 13.51 -8.11
N GLN A 200 5.25 13.89 -9.03
CA GLN A 200 4.87 14.38 -10.37
C GLN A 200 3.99 13.37 -11.11
N THR A 201 4.42 12.10 -11.14
CA THR A 201 3.71 11.03 -11.84
C THR A 201 2.31 10.82 -11.28
N ALA A 202 2.16 10.83 -9.95
CA ALA A 202 0.87 10.64 -9.30
C ALA A 202 -0.09 11.79 -9.59
N VAL A 203 0.37 13.04 -9.47
CA VAL A 203 -0.46 14.23 -9.74
C VAL A 203 -0.84 14.27 -11.24
N ASN A 204 0.11 14.03 -12.16
CA ASN A 204 -0.21 13.95 -13.58
C ASN A 204 -1.20 12.84 -13.91
N SER A 205 -1.04 11.65 -13.31
CA SER A 205 -1.95 10.51 -13.55
C SER A 205 -3.35 10.79 -13.03
N MET A 206 -3.47 11.49 -11.90
CA MET A 206 -4.75 11.95 -11.36
C MET A 206 -5.42 12.94 -12.32
N TYR A 207 -4.71 13.99 -12.73
CA TYR A 207 -5.28 14.97 -13.66
C TYR A 207 -5.57 14.39 -15.04
N ALA A 208 -4.80 13.40 -15.51
CA ALA A 208 -5.12 12.68 -16.74
C ALA A 208 -6.48 11.96 -16.65
N PHE A 209 -6.73 11.27 -15.55
CA PHE A 209 -8.03 10.65 -15.28
C PHE A 209 -9.16 11.68 -15.25
N PHE A 210 -8.97 12.82 -14.58
CA PHE A 210 -10.01 13.84 -14.49
C PHE A 210 -10.27 14.61 -15.78
N VAL A 211 -9.28 14.76 -16.67
CA VAL A 211 -9.51 15.32 -18.01
C VAL A 211 -10.45 14.42 -18.82
N GLU A 212 -10.28 13.10 -18.73
CA GLU A 212 -11.12 12.12 -19.42
C GLU A 212 -12.53 12.01 -18.82
N HIS A 213 -12.67 12.27 -17.51
CA HIS A 213 -13.92 12.02 -16.77
C HIS A 213 -14.52 13.28 -16.12
N ARG A 214 -14.19 14.48 -16.60
CA ARG A 214 -14.58 15.76 -15.97
C ARG A 214 -16.07 15.94 -15.69
N ASP A 215 -16.93 15.46 -16.59
CA ASP A 215 -18.38 15.59 -16.45
C ASP A 215 -18.94 14.60 -15.42
N GLU A 216 -18.43 13.38 -15.43
CA GLU A 216 -18.73 12.37 -14.43
C GLU A 216 -18.21 12.79 -13.05
N ALA A 217 -17.00 13.35 -12.99
CA ALA A 217 -16.39 13.90 -11.78
C ALA A 217 -17.27 14.96 -11.14
N ALA A 218 -17.78 15.90 -11.95
CA ALA A 218 -18.66 16.95 -11.47
C ALA A 218 -19.97 16.40 -10.88
N PHE A 219 -20.47 15.30 -11.42
CA PHE A 219 -21.66 14.63 -10.91
C PHE A 219 -21.37 13.80 -9.65
N VAL A 220 -20.38 12.90 -9.72
CA VAL A 220 -20.04 11.94 -8.65
C VAL A 220 -19.48 12.63 -7.42
N LEU A 221 -18.64 13.65 -7.60
CA LEU A 221 -18.02 14.40 -6.50
C LEU A 221 -18.85 15.62 -6.06
N GLY A 222 -19.95 15.93 -6.78
CA GLY A 222 -20.83 17.05 -6.46
C GLY A 222 -20.20 18.45 -6.59
N ASP A 223 -19.11 18.58 -7.36
CA ASP A 223 -18.39 19.84 -7.54
C ASP A 223 -18.32 20.22 -9.04
N PRO A 224 -19.05 21.26 -9.49
CA PRO A 224 -19.11 21.62 -10.91
C PRO A 224 -17.76 22.07 -11.48
N ARG A 225 -16.79 22.48 -10.63
CA ARG A 225 -15.47 22.97 -11.04
C ARG A 225 -14.64 21.90 -11.74
N TRP A 226 -14.95 20.62 -11.56
CA TRP A 226 -14.30 19.54 -12.32
C TRP A 226 -14.44 19.70 -13.83
N ARG A 227 -15.55 20.31 -14.32
CA ARG A 227 -15.76 20.57 -15.76
C ARG A 227 -14.79 21.60 -16.34
N GLU A 228 -14.21 22.45 -15.50
CA GLU A 228 -13.25 23.48 -15.91
C GLU A 228 -11.84 22.90 -16.14
N ILE A 229 -11.62 21.63 -15.79
CA ILE A 229 -10.37 20.94 -16.11
C ILE A 229 -10.27 20.75 -17.63
N THR A 230 -9.17 21.25 -18.17
CA THR A 230 -8.82 21.17 -19.58
C THR A 230 -7.59 20.30 -19.82
N GLU A 231 -7.35 19.95 -21.08
CA GLU A 231 -6.15 19.25 -21.56
C GLU A 231 -4.83 19.92 -21.14
N ARG A 232 -4.85 21.21 -20.77
CA ARG A 232 -3.68 21.91 -20.21
C ARG A 232 -3.17 21.27 -18.91
N HIS A 233 -4.03 20.62 -18.14
CA HIS A 233 -3.64 19.89 -16.94
C HIS A 233 -2.79 18.65 -17.25
N LEU A 234 -2.81 18.14 -18.49
CA LEU A 234 -1.97 17.01 -18.91
C LEU A 234 -0.50 17.38 -19.10
N ILE A 235 -0.21 18.67 -19.27
CA ILE A 235 1.11 19.18 -19.67
C ILE A 235 1.78 20.03 -18.58
N MET A 236 1.36 19.89 -17.31
CA MET A 236 2.02 20.56 -16.16
C MET A 236 3.54 20.27 -16.13
N TRP A 237 3.89 19.00 -16.29
CA TRP A 237 5.26 18.54 -16.51
C TRP A 237 5.33 17.67 -17.78
N PRO A 238 5.85 18.20 -18.90
CA PRO A 238 6.17 17.41 -20.08
C PRO A 238 7.04 16.20 -19.70
N ARG A 239 6.91 15.09 -20.44
CA ARG A 239 7.66 13.85 -20.15
C ARG A 239 9.18 14.08 -20.07
N ALA A 240 9.72 14.95 -20.90
CA ALA A 240 11.15 15.29 -20.91
C ALA A 240 11.64 15.99 -19.63
N GLU A 241 10.72 16.53 -18.83
CA GLU A 241 11.01 17.31 -17.62
C GLU A 241 10.59 16.60 -16.34
N THR A 242 10.03 15.40 -16.48
CA THR A 242 9.83 14.53 -15.32
C THR A 242 11.21 14.14 -14.81
N ILE A 243 11.44 14.32 -13.50
CA ILE A 243 12.75 14.03 -12.92
C ILE A 243 13.09 12.56 -13.18
N SER A 244 14.12 12.33 -13.99
CA SER A 244 14.65 11.00 -14.23
C SER A 244 15.38 10.53 -12.99
N VAL A 245 15.08 9.31 -12.56
CA VAL A 245 15.84 8.64 -11.51
C VAL A 245 16.93 7.85 -12.22
N THR A 246 18.08 8.49 -12.45
CA THR A 246 19.25 7.78 -12.97
C THR A 246 19.72 6.80 -11.90
N HIS A 247 19.77 5.51 -12.24
CA HIS A 247 20.45 4.53 -11.40
C HIS A 247 21.95 4.85 -11.39
N SER A 248 22.60 4.70 -10.23
CA SER A 248 24.04 4.96 -10.13
C SER A 248 24.79 4.08 -11.13
N THR A 249 25.61 4.70 -11.98
CA THR A 249 26.48 4.01 -12.94
C THR A 249 27.73 3.41 -12.27
N GLU A 250 27.94 3.64 -10.97
CA GLU A 250 29.15 3.19 -10.26
C GLU A 250 29.05 1.76 -9.71
N ALA A 251 27.85 1.21 -9.54
CA ALA A 251 27.69 -0.19 -9.17
C ALA A 251 27.61 -1.03 -10.45
N PRO A 252 28.27 -2.20 -10.53
CA PRO A 252 28.00 -3.13 -11.62
C PRO A 252 26.49 -3.43 -11.59
N GLU A 253 25.82 -3.10 -12.69
CA GLU A 253 24.37 -3.26 -12.84
C GLU A 253 23.96 -4.75 -12.83
N TYR A 254 24.95 -5.64 -12.84
CA TYR A 254 24.84 -7.09 -12.89
C TYR A 254 25.78 -7.72 -11.86
N LEU A 255 25.28 -8.70 -11.10
CA LEU A 255 26.14 -9.64 -10.39
C LEU A 255 26.83 -10.51 -11.43
N ASP A 256 28.16 -10.60 -11.39
CA ASP A 256 28.87 -11.55 -12.23
C ASP A 256 28.69 -12.99 -11.72
N ALA A 257 29.25 -13.96 -12.45
CA ALA A 257 29.13 -15.36 -12.09
C ALA A 257 29.78 -15.71 -10.74
N ASP A 258 30.85 -14.99 -10.36
CA ASP A 258 31.54 -15.22 -9.10
C ASP A 258 30.72 -14.65 -7.93
N ASP A 259 30.21 -13.44 -8.07
CA ASP A 259 29.31 -12.81 -7.10
C ASP A 259 28.04 -13.65 -6.89
N LEU A 260 27.44 -14.17 -7.97
CA LEU A 260 26.26 -15.03 -7.90
C LEU A 260 26.58 -16.37 -7.21
N SER A 261 27.74 -16.95 -7.49
CA SER A 261 28.23 -18.17 -6.82
C SER A 261 28.40 -17.94 -5.32
N ARG A 262 28.99 -16.81 -4.92
CA ARG A 262 29.17 -16.42 -3.51
C ARG A 262 27.83 -16.22 -2.80
N VAL A 263 26.86 -15.56 -3.43
CA VAL A 263 25.51 -15.40 -2.88
C VAL A 263 24.85 -16.76 -2.69
N THR A 264 24.95 -17.64 -3.68
CA THR A 264 24.32 -18.97 -3.65
C THR A 264 24.95 -19.87 -2.57
N ALA A 265 26.27 -19.80 -2.38
CA ALA A 265 27.00 -20.60 -1.39
C ALA A 265 26.64 -20.30 0.09
N HIS A 266 26.00 -19.16 0.33
CA HIS A 266 25.59 -18.70 1.66
C HIS A 266 24.08 -18.52 1.80
N LEU A 267 23.30 -18.90 0.79
CA LEU A 267 21.85 -18.71 0.81
C LEU A 267 21.15 -19.58 1.86
N ASP A 268 21.76 -20.73 2.19
CA ASP A 268 21.34 -21.64 3.25
C ASP A 268 21.24 -20.95 4.62
N LEU A 269 22.06 -19.92 4.90
CA LEU A 269 21.97 -19.12 6.12
C LEU A 269 20.60 -18.47 6.33
N ILE A 270 19.89 -18.17 5.24
CA ILE A 270 18.54 -17.60 5.31
C ILE A 270 17.56 -18.66 5.86
N GLY A 271 17.68 -19.91 5.40
CA GLY A 271 16.83 -21.01 5.83
C GLY A 271 17.26 -21.68 7.14
N LEU A 272 18.52 -21.53 7.53
CA LEU A 272 19.09 -22.07 8.75
C LEU A 272 18.30 -21.58 9.98
N PRO A 273 17.95 -22.45 10.95
CA PRO A 273 17.25 -22.04 12.17
C PRO A 273 18.01 -20.94 12.92
N THR A 274 17.27 -20.06 13.60
CA THR A 274 17.86 -18.96 14.40
C THR A 274 18.69 -19.42 15.59
N THR A 275 18.53 -20.68 16.00
CA THR A 275 19.31 -21.35 17.06
C THR A 275 20.63 -21.92 16.58
N GLU A 276 20.86 -21.95 15.27
CA GLU A 276 22.05 -22.53 14.66
C GLU A 276 22.92 -21.43 14.05
N SER A 277 24.23 -21.67 14.02
CA SER A 277 25.22 -20.77 13.45
C SER A 277 26.14 -21.49 12.47
N ARG A 278 26.71 -20.71 11.55
CA ARG A 278 27.73 -21.19 10.61
C ARG A 278 28.83 -20.14 10.52
N THR A 279 30.07 -20.61 10.52
CA THR A 279 31.24 -19.77 10.28
C THR A 279 31.40 -19.52 8.78
N ILE A 280 31.47 -18.25 8.40
CA ILE A 280 31.76 -17.81 7.02
C ILE A 280 32.96 -16.88 7.01
N VAL A 281 33.64 -16.78 5.87
CA VAL A 281 34.76 -15.84 5.70
C VAL A 281 34.24 -14.56 5.03
N VAL A 282 34.37 -13.41 5.70
CA VAL A 282 34.01 -12.10 5.18
C VAL A 282 35.25 -11.23 5.17
N ASN A 283 35.68 -10.77 3.99
CA ASN A 283 36.89 -9.96 3.80
C ASN A 283 38.15 -10.61 4.44
N GLY A 284 38.28 -11.93 4.34
CA GLY A 284 39.42 -12.68 4.87
C GLY A 284 39.34 -12.99 6.38
N HIS A 285 38.28 -12.58 7.07
CA HIS A 285 38.08 -12.85 8.49
C HIS A 285 36.96 -13.86 8.71
N GLU A 286 37.21 -14.86 9.55
CA GLU A 286 36.17 -15.78 10.01
C GLU A 286 35.14 -15.03 10.87
N LYS A 287 33.87 -15.23 10.54
CA LYS A 287 32.75 -14.63 11.23
C LYS A 287 31.67 -15.68 11.44
N GLU A 288 31.28 -15.86 12.69
CA GLU A 288 30.12 -16.68 13.04
C GLU A 288 28.83 -15.89 12.73
N VAL A 289 27.92 -16.52 11.99
CA VAL A 289 26.63 -15.93 11.61
C VAL A 289 25.52 -16.89 11.96
N PHE A 290 24.53 -16.39 12.71
CA PHE A 290 23.32 -17.14 13.05
C PHE A 290 22.34 -17.19 11.87
N GLY A 291 21.57 -18.28 11.80
CA GLY A 291 20.52 -18.45 10.81
C GLY A 291 19.38 -17.42 10.95
N LEU A 292 18.67 -17.16 9.85
CA LEU A 292 17.51 -16.25 9.85
C LEU A 292 16.16 -16.97 10.07
N GLY A 293 16.14 -18.30 9.98
CA GLY A 293 14.95 -19.12 10.22
C GLY A 293 13.85 -18.97 9.18
N ASP A 294 14.16 -18.49 7.96
CA ASP A 294 13.18 -18.24 6.90
C ASP A 294 13.44 -19.08 5.65
N PRO A 295 13.10 -20.38 5.67
CA PRO A 295 13.28 -21.26 4.52
C PRO A 295 12.43 -20.86 3.31
N GLN A 296 11.36 -20.07 3.49
CA GLN A 296 10.53 -19.62 2.37
C GLN A 296 11.20 -18.46 1.62
N VAL A 297 11.78 -17.50 2.34
CA VAL A 297 12.60 -16.45 1.72
C VAL A 297 13.81 -17.05 1.01
N MET A 298 14.47 -18.04 1.61
CA MET A 298 15.55 -18.79 0.94
C MET A 298 15.10 -19.36 -0.41
N ARG A 299 13.96 -20.07 -0.46
CA ARG A 299 13.39 -20.62 -1.71
C ARG A 299 13.03 -19.54 -2.72
N ALA A 300 12.47 -18.41 -2.27
CA ALA A 300 12.17 -17.28 -3.14
C ALA A 300 13.45 -16.70 -3.77
N TYR A 301 14.55 -16.60 -3.02
CA TYR A 301 15.85 -16.21 -3.55
C TYR A 301 16.41 -17.21 -4.56
N LEU A 302 16.28 -18.52 -4.31
CA LEU A 302 16.68 -19.55 -5.28
C LEU A 302 15.89 -19.39 -6.59
N LEU A 303 14.58 -19.19 -6.50
CA LEU A 303 13.74 -18.97 -7.68
C LEU A 303 14.12 -17.69 -8.42
N LEU A 304 14.43 -16.60 -7.73
CA LEU A 304 14.97 -15.38 -8.34
C LEU A 304 16.24 -15.65 -9.14
N ILE A 305 17.21 -16.33 -8.53
CA ILE A 305 18.49 -16.66 -9.14
C ILE A 305 18.31 -17.57 -10.36
N LEU A 306 17.50 -18.64 -10.23
CA LEU A 306 17.30 -19.64 -11.27
C LEU A 306 16.49 -19.12 -12.46
N THR A 307 15.59 -18.17 -12.24
CA THR A 307 14.64 -17.73 -13.28
C THR A 307 14.94 -16.34 -13.84
N GLY A 308 15.76 -15.54 -13.16
CA GLY A 308 15.99 -14.14 -13.49
C GLY A 308 14.72 -13.26 -13.41
N ARG A 309 13.64 -13.78 -12.82
CA ARG A 309 12.35 -13.09 -12.70
C ARG A 309 12.41 -11.99 -11.65
N ARG A 310 11.47 -11.05 -11.70
CA ARG A 310 11.33 -10.01 -10.67
C ARG A 310 10.80 -10.62 -9.37
N VAL A 311 11.20 -10.06 -8.23
CA VAL A 311 10.74 -10.55 -6.92
C VAL A 311 9.22 -10.57 -6.79
N ASN A 312 8.54 -9.57 -7.36
CA ASN A 312 7.08 -9.55 -7.36
C ASN A 312 6.48 -10.70 -8.18
N GLU A 313 7.14 -11.17 -9.23
CA GLU A 313 6.64 -12.32 -10.00
C GLU A 313 6.78 -13.60 -9.17
N ILE A 314 7.92 -13.79 -8.49
CA ILE A 314 8.16 -14.94 -7.61
C ILE A 314 7.19 -14.96 -6.42
N LEU A 315 6.93 -13.81 -5.81
CA LEU A 315 6.03 -13.70 -4.66
C LEU A 315 4.54 -13.84 -5.03
N MET A 316 4.21 -13.74 -6.32
CA MET A 316 2.85 -13.89 -6.85
C MET A 316 2.57 -15.30 -7.37
N LEU A 317 3.51 -16.25 -7.25
CA LEU A 317 3.33 -17.61 -7.70
C LEU A 317 2.18 -18.31 -6.95
N ASP A 318 1.45 -19.15 -7.69
CA ASP A 318 0.42 -20.02 -7.13
C ASP A 318 1.00 -21.00 -6.10
N PRO A 319 0.17 -21.58 -5.19
CA PRO A 319 0.62 -22.59 -4.22
C PRO A 319 1.28 -23.83 -4.86
N GLU A 320 0.88 -24.18 -6.09
CA GLU A 320 1.46 -25.25 -6.89
C GLU A 320 1.92 -24.66 -8.24
N PRO A 321 3.01 -23.89 -8.24
CA PRO A 321 3.35 -23.07 -9.40
C PRO A 321 4.05 -23.86 -10.50
N LEU A 322 4.44 -25.11 -10.24
CA LEU A 322 5.19 -25.94 -11.17
C LEU A 322 4.23 -26.86 -11.93
N SER A 323 4.26 -26.77 -13.26
CA SER A 323 3.64 -27.76 -14.13
C SER A 323 4.69 -28.45 -14.99
N SER A 324 4.59 -29.78 -15.08
CA SER A 324 5.47 -30.58 -15.95
C SER A 324 5.26 -30.19 -17.41
N LEU A 325 6.34 -29.96 -18.14
CA LEU A 325 6.30 -29.72 -19.58
C LEU A 325 6.18 -31.01 -20.41
N LEU A 326 6.29 -32.18 -19.78
CA LEU A 326 6.32 -33.48 -20.46
C LEU A 326 4.94 -34.11 -20.74
N THR A 327 3.84 -33.35 -20.60
CA THR A 327 2.46 -33.84 -20.91
C THR A 327 1.73 -32.95 -21.92
N ALA A 328 2.47 -32.43 -22.90
CA ALA A 328 1.88 -31.96 -24.15
C ALA A 328 2.27 -32.92 -25.30
N SER A 329 1.85 -34.16 -25.18
CA SER A 329 1.75 -35.11 -26.30
C SER A 329 0.30 -35.56 -26.29
N GLY A 330 -0.39 -35.32 -27.40
CA GLY A 330 -1.85 -35.45 -27.50
C GLY A 330 -2.38 -36.86 -27.22
N ASP A 331 -3.71 -36.92 -27.20
CA ASP A 331 -4.50 -38.14 -27.34
C ASP A 331 -3.80 -39.20 -28.21
N SER A 332 -3.36 -40.29 -27.59
CA SER A 332 -3.50 -41.64 -28.16
C SER A 332 -3.18 -42.69 -27.09
N GLU A 333 -4.21 -43.48 -26.81
CA GLU A 333 -4.17 -44.92 -26.53
C GLU A 333 -3.32 -45.45 -25.37
N ARG A 334 -4.04 -46.02 -24.40
CA ARG A 334 -3.58 -47.08 -23.50
C ARG A 334 -2.79 -48.13 -24.29
N SER A 335 -1.53 -48.30 -23.92
CA SER A 335 -0.73 -49.47 -24.25
C SER A 335 0.08 -49.83 -23.01
N ASP A 336 -0.30 -50.93 -22.36
CA ASP A 336 0.46 -51.61 -21.32
C ASP A 336 1.81 -52.06 -21.87
N ALA A 337 2.85 -51.27 -21.62
CA ALA A 337 4.24 -51.72 -21.68
C ALA A 337 5.08 -50.76 -20.83
N GLU A 338 5.65 -51.25 -19.73
CA GLU A 338 6.73 -50.55 -19.03
C GLU A 338 7.94 -50.42 -19.96
N PRO A 339 8.47 -49.21 -20.21
CA PRO A 339 9.83 -49.06 -20.66
C PRO A 339 10.70 -48.58 -19.50
N LYS A 340 11.84 -49.26 -19.38
CA LYS A 340 12.94 -48.99 -18.46
C LYS A 340 13.39 -47.52 -18.53
N ASN A 341 13.68 -47.00 -17.33
CA ASN A 341 14.51 -45.83 -17.07
C ASN A 341 15.70 -45.76 -18.02
N GLU A 342 15.82 -44.63 -18.73
CA GLU A 342 17.03 -43.84 -18.98
C GLU A 342 16.74 -42.82 -20.10
N ALA A 343 16.12 -41.68 -19.75
CA ALA A 343 16.11 -40.50 -20.62
C ALA A 343 15.78 -39.20 -19.86
N SER A 344 16.81 -38.34 -19.75
CA SER A 344 16.79 -36.90 -19.46
C SER A 344 16.56 -36.44 -18.01
N GLU A 345 17.70 -36.24 -17.32
CA GLU A 345 17.90 -35.65 -16.00
C GLU A 345 17.65 -34.12 -15.94
N PHE A 346 16.74 -33.58 -16.75
CA PHE A 346 16.38 -32.17 -16.70
C PHE A 346 14.88 -32.03 -16.41
N PHE A 347 14.55 -31.81 -15.14
CA PHE A 347 13.23 -31.36 -14.75
C PHE A 347 12.99 -29.95 -15.31
N VAL A 348 12.24 -29.86 -16.40
CA VAL A 348 11.80 -28.59 -16.98
C VAL A 348 10.35 -28.36 -16.59
N ALA A 349 10.10 -27.34 -15.79
CA ALA A 349 8.76 -26.97 -15.33
C ALA A 349 8.40 -25.56 -15.77
N ARG A 350 7.11 -25.37 -16.11
CA ARG A 350 6.54 -24.05 -16.36
C ARG A 350 5.99 -23.48 -15.05
N LEU A 351 6.38 -22.24 -14.75
CA LEU A 351 5.82 -21.44 -13.65
C LEU A 351 4.42 -20.91 -14.01
N ARG A 352 3.46 -21.09 -13.11
CA ARG A 352 2.11 -20.55 -13.14
C ARG A 352 1.96 -19.41 -12.12
N TYR A 353 1.14 -18.41 -12.47
CA TYR A 353 0.92 -17.17 -11.72
C TYR A 353 -0.57 -16.91 -11.52
#